data_AF-A0AAD9JYQ1-F1
#
_entry.id   AF-A0AAD9JYQ1-F1
#
_cell.length_a   1.000
_cell.length_b   1.000
_cell.length_c   1.000
_cell.angle_alpha   90.00
_cell.angle_beta   90.00
_cell.angle_gamma   90.00
#
_symmetry.space_group_name_H-M   'P 1'
#
loop_
_entity.id
_entity.type
_entity.pdbx_description
1 polymer ?
#
loop_
_entity_poly.entity_id
_entity_poly.type
_entity_poly.pdbx_seq_one_letter_code
_entity_poly.pdbx_strand_id
1 'polypeptide(L)'
;MFPLRYSSIVTPTTAKVSIAVVWTVISCLSLPPVCGWNRWTRDSTCTFSEVLPASYMVGLFAVPVVVADPTSGYNAMKGHLRSAKTMCIVLGAFYLCWCPYIILAGLTASFGSSAPRLIRVFRDVASFLVVINSGINPCIYAWRSTDFRQAYKKFMCLR
;
A
#
# COMPACT_ATOMS: atom_id res chain seq x y z
N MET A 1 -13.64 -20.83 11.26
CA MET A 1 -14.17 -19.64 11.98
C MET A 1 -15.54 -19.33 11.39
N PHE A 2 -16.60 -19.35 12.21
CA PHE A 2 -18.00 -19.49 11.74
C PHE A 2 -18.57 -18.22 11.06
N PRO A 3 -19.20 -18.34 9.86
CA PRO A 3 -19.65 -17.21 9.03
C PRO A 3 -20.84 -16.40 9.59
N LEU A 4 -21.52 -16.87 10.64
CA LEU A 4 -22.69 -16.20 11.24
C LEU A 4 -22.36 -15.02 12.17
N ARG A 5 -21.10 -14.86 12.59
CA ARG A 5 -20.67 -13.73 13.44
C ARG A 5 -20.11 -12.54 12.66
N TYR A 6 -19.94 -12.63 11.33
CA TYR A 6 -19.38 -11.53 10.54
C TYR A 6 -20.21 -10.25 10.66
N SER A 7 -21.54 -10.37 10.58
CA SER A 7 -22.47 -9.26 10.74
C SER A 7 -22.60 -8.74 12.17
N SER A 8 -22.23 -9.54 13.20
CA SER A 8 -22.28 -9.11 14.60
C SER A 8 -20.95 -8.52 15.10
N ILE A 9 -19.82 -8.88 14.49
CA ILE A 9 -18.49 -8.37 14.81
C ILE A 9 -18.21 -7.06 14.06
N VAL A 10 -18.60 -6.98 12.79
CA VAL A 10 -18.37 -5.82 11.94
C VAL A 10 -19.51 -4.82 12.12
N THR A 11 -19.44 -4.06 13.20
CA THR A 11 -20.37 -2.94 13.49
C THR A 11 -19.77 -1.60 13.04
N PRO A 12 -20.58 -0.55 12.87
CA PRO A 12 -20.06 0.79 12.58
C PRO A 12 -19.06 1.30 13.64
N THR A 13 -19.25 0.92 14.90
CA THR A 13 -18.33 1.29 15.99
C THR A 13 -17.00 0.56 15.85
N THR A 14 -17.02 -0.75 15.62
CA THR A 14 -15.81 -1.53 15.34
C THR A 14 -15.06 -0.98 14.13
N ALA A 15 -15.77 -0.60 13.06
CA ALA A 15 -15.15 -0.02 11.86
C ALA A 15 -14.46 1.32 12.14
N LYS A 16 -15.12 2.23 12.88
CA LYS A 16 -14.53 3.52 13.27
C LYS A 16 -13.28 3.34 14.15
N VAL A 17 -13.34 2.44 15.13
CA VAL A 17 -12.20 2.12 15.99
C VAL A 17 -11.05 1.56 15.15
N SER A 18 -11.31 0.60 14.26
CA SER A 18 -10.28 0.04 13.37
C SER A 18 -9.65 1.12 12.49
N ILE A 19 -10.45 2.02 11.90
CA ILE A 19 -9.94 3.14 11.09
C ILE A 19 -9.04 4.04 11.94
N ALA A 20 -9.49 4.43 13.15
CA ALA A 20 -8.71 5.27 14.04
C ALA A 20 -7.37 4.62 14.42
N VAL A 21 -7.38 3.34 14.79
CA VAL A 21 -6.17 2.57 15.08
C VAL A 21 -5.22 2.54 13.89
N VAL A 22 -5.73 2.27 12.68
CA VAL A 22 -4.92 2.25 11.45
C VAL A 22 -4.25 3.61 11.22
N TRP A 23 -5.00 4.72 11.34
CA TRP A 23 -4.44 6.05 11.18
C TRP A 23 -3.39 6.37 12.26
N THR A 24 -3.65 6.04 13.52
CA THR A 24 -2.68 6.24 14.61
C THR A 24 -1.38 5.49 14.34
N VAL A 25 -1.47 4.21 13.94
CA VAL A 25 -0.29 3.40 13.61
C VAL A 25 0.48 4.02 12.42
N ILE A 26 -0.20 4.40 11.34
CA ILE A 26 0.44 5.03 10.17
C ILE A 26 1.11 6.35 10.55
N SER A 27 0.47 7.17 11.38
CA SER A 27 1.04 8.42 11.87
C SER A 27 2.30 8.15 12.69
N CYS A 28 2.26 7.23 13.65
CA CYS A 28 3.42 6.85 14.45
C CYS A 28 4.58 6.33 13.59
N LEU A 29 4.29 5.51 12.57
CA LEU A 29 5.29 5.04 11.63
C LEU A 29 5.85 6.20 10.80
N SER A 30 5.08 7.23 10.48
CA SER A 30 5.56 8.33 9.64
C SER A 30 6.45 9.35 10.38
N LEU A 31 6.47 9.33 11.72
CA LEU A 31 7.21 10.29 12.55
C LEU A 31 8.75 10.14 12.54
N PRO A 32 9.37 8.94 12.57
CA PRO A 32 10.81 8.81 12.70
C PRO A 32 11.61 9.56 11.62
N PRO A 33 11.25 9.50 10.31
CA PRO A 33 11.91 10.32 9.30
C PRO A 33 11.82 11.83 9.58
N VAL A 34 10.69 12.30 10.11
CA VAL A 34 10.48 13.72 10.46
C VAL A 34 11.28 14.11 11.71
N CYS A 35 11.44 13.19 12.66
CA CYS A 35 12.21 13.37 13.88
C CYS A 35 13.73 13.15 13.71
N GLY A 36 14.23 13.10 12.46
CA GLY A 36 15.65 13.07 12.16
C GLY A 36 16.20 11.74 11.61
N TRP A 37 15.38 10.70 11.46
CA TRP A 37 15.75 9.48 10.71
C TRP A 37 15.54 9.64 9.19
N ASN A 38 16.04 10.74 8.64
CA ASN A 38 16.04 11.01 7.20
C ASN A 38 17.47 11.30 6.71
N ARG A 39 17.65 11.28 5.40
CA ARG A 39 18.93 11.57 4.72
C ARG A 39 18.92 12.93 4.01
N TRP A 40 17.93 13.77 4.31
CA TRP A 40 17.72 15.00 3.57
C TRP A 40 18.79 16.04 3.91
N THR A 41 19.32 16.69 2.88
CA THR A 41 20.21 17.86 2.99
C THR A 41 19.65 18.98 2.12
N ARG A 42 20.05 20.24 2.37
CA ARG A 42 19.53 21.40 1.62
C ARG A 42 19.84 21.35 0.11
N ASP A 43 20.88 20.62 -0.28
CA ASP A 43 21.31 20.47 -1.68
C ASP A 43 20.64 19.26 -2.36
N SER A 44 19.86 18.47 -1.62
CA SER A 44 19.17 17.29 -2.15
C SER A 44 17.75 17.63 -2.61
N THR A 45 17.32 16.99 -3.69
CA THR A 45 15.93 17.07 -4.15
C THR A 45 15.00 16.41 -3.11
N CYS A 46 13.81 16.98 -2.92
CA CYS A 46 12.82 16.45 -1.98
C CYS A 46 12.04 15.30 -2.64
N THR A 47 12.74 14.19 -2.91
CA THR A 47 12.12 12.96 -3.43
C THR A 47 12.21 11.86 -2.38
N PHE A 48 11.21 10.97 -2.37
CA PHE A 48 11.06 9.94 -1.35
C PHE A 48 12.32 9.10 -1.18
N SER A 49 12.98 8.70 -2.28
CA SER A 49 14.22 7.91 -2.29
C SER A 49 15.47 8.64 -1.78
N GLU A 50 15.47 9.96 -1.80
CA GLU A 50 16.61 10.77 -1.35
C GLU A 50 16.41 11.18 0.13
N VAL A 51 15.16 11.39 0.55
CA VAL A 51 14.82 11.77 1.93
C VAL A 51 14.76 10.55 2.86
N LEU A 52 14.09 9.46 2.46
CA LEU A 52 13.91 8.30 3.32
C LEU A 52 14.99 7.23 3.04
N PRO A 53 15.61 6.65 4.09
CA PRO A 53 16.52 5.53 3.91
C PRO A 53 15.85 4.34 3.19
N ALA A 54 16.55 3.73 2.23
CA ALA A 54 16.05 2.53 1.54
C ALA A 54 15.72 1.39 2.53
N SER A 55 16.49 1.23 3.62
CA SER A 55 16.20 0.27 4.70
C SER A 55 14.85 0.51 5.36
N TYR A 56 14.47 1.78 5.55
CA TYR A 56 13.19 2.17 6.12
C TYR A 56 12.03 1.81 5.18
N MET A 57 12.17 2.10 3.89
CA MET A 57 11.19 1.70 2.88
C MET A 57 11.04 0.18 2.79
N VAL A 58 12.15 -0.55 2.73
CA VAL A 58 12.12 -2.02 2.70
C VAL A 58 11.43 -2.56 3.95
N GLY A 59 11.72 -2.01 5.14
CA GLY A 59 11.06 -2.41 6.38
C GLY A 59 9.54 -2.25 6.34
N LEU A 60 9.05 -1.09 5.89
CA LEU A 60 7.60 -0.82 5.81
C LEU A 60 6.84 -1.80 4.90
N PHE A 61 7.47 -2.29 3.83
CA PHE A 61 6.82 -3.16 2.85
C PHE A 61 7.11 -4.65 3.07
N ALA A 62 8.31 -5.00 3.55
CA ALA A 62 8.70 -6.39 3.77
C ALA A 62 8.13 -6.93 5.08
N VAL A 63 8.05 -6.15 6.16
CA VAL A 63 7.57 -6.63 7.46
C VAL A 63 6.14 -7.18 7.38
N PRO A 64 5.15 -6.49 6.76
CA PRO A 64 3.82 -7.05 6.61
C PRO A 64 3.80 -8.37 5.83
N VAL A 65 4.70 -8.54 4.85
CA VAL A 65 4.80 -9.76 4.04
C VAL A 65 5.43 -10.90 4.82
N VAL A 66 6.49 -10.63 5.58
CA VAL A 66 7.22 -11.62 6.39
C VAL A 66 6.40 -12.07 7.59
N VAL A 67 5.65 -11.16 8.21
CA VAL A 67 4.81 -11.46 9.38
C VAL A 67 3.46 -12.07 8.96
N ALA A 68 3.07 -11.94 7.69
CA ALA A 68 1.82 -12.54 7.20
C ALA A 68 1.88 -14.07 7.28
N ASP A 69 0.98 -14.67 8.05
CA ASP A 69 0.75 -16.11 8.06
C ASP A 69 -0.23 -16.50 6.91
N PRO A 70 0.25 -17.17 5.85
CA PRO A 70 -0.58 -17.56 4.72
C PRO A 70 -1.64 -18.60 5.10
N THR A 71 -1.41 -19.41 6.15
CA THR A 71 -2.35 -20.45 6.59
C THR A 71 -3.56 -19.85 7.30
N SER A 72 -3.34 -18.86 8.17
CA SER A 72 -4.42 -18.06 8.78
C SER A 72 -5.23 -17.32 7.72
N GLY A 73 -4.54 -16.71 6.73
CA GLY A 73 -5.18 -16.01 5.61
C GLY A 73 -6.07 -16.91 4.76
N TYR A 74 -5.58 -18.09 4.36
CA TYR A 74 -6.37 -19.06 3.57
C TYR A 74 -7.63 -19.52 4.30
N ASN A 75 -7.50 -19.83 5.59
CA ASN A 75 -8.62 -20.29 6.43
C ASN A 75 -9.67 -19.18 6.65
N ALA A 76 -9.23 -17.92 6.78
CA ALA A 76 -10.12 -16.76 6.82
C ALA A 76 -10.83 -16.53 5.47
N MET A 77 -10.14 -16.81 4.36
CA MET A 77 -10.66 -16.60 2.99
C MET A 77 -11.69 -17.64 2.57
N LYS A 78 -11.55 -18.89 3.03
CA LYS A 78 -12.37 -20.04 2.64
C LYS A 78 -13.89 -19.81 2.84
N GLY A 79 -14.29 -18.94 3.76
CA GLY A 79 -15.70 -18.56 4.00
C GLY A 79 -16.19 -17.28 3.30
N HIS A 80 -15.29 -16.43 2.79
CA HIS A 80 -15.62 -15.09 2.28
C HIS A 80 -14.86 -14.73 0.99
N LEU A 81 -14.69 -15.73 0.11
CA LEU A 81 -13.85 -15.64 -1.09
C LEU A 81 -14.21 -14.46 -2.01
N ARG A 82 -15.49 -14.09 -2.11
CA ARG A 82 -15.96 -13.01 -3.00
C ARG A 82 -15.44 -11.63 -2.57
N SER A 83 -15.51 -11.32 -1.27
CA SER A 83 -15.04 -10.06 -0.70
C SER A 83 -13.52 -10.03 -0.55
N ALA A 84 -12.94 -11.16 -0.14
CA ALA A 84 -11.49 -11.29 0.00
C ALA A 84 -10.75 -11.20 -1.35
N LYS A 85 -11.34 -11.71 -2.44
CA LYS A 85 -10.73 -11.62 -3.79
C LYS A 85 -10.44 -10.17 -4.19
N THR A 86 -11.33 -9.23 -3.89
CA THR A 86 -11.08 -7.81 -4.20
C THR A 86 -9.96 -7.25 -3.34
N MET A 87 -9.91 -7.59 -2.05
CA MET A 87 -8.82 -7.18 -1.15
C MET A 87 -7.46 -7.73 -1.63
N CYS A 88 -7.38 -9.00 -2.03
CA CYS A 88 -6.16 -9.58 -2.59
C CYS A 88 -5.73 -8.90 -3.89
N ILE A 89 -6.68 -8.51 -4.76
CA ILE A 89 -6.37 -7.77 -5.99
C ILE A 89 -5.82 -6.37 -5.65
N VAL A 90 -6.45 -5.66 -4.72
CA VAL A 90 -5.99 -4.32 -4.29
C VAL A 90 -4.60 -4.38 -3.65
N LEU A 91 -4.39 -5.33 -2.72
CA LEU A 91 -3.09 -5.55 -2.09
C LEU A 91 -2.03 -5.97 -3.12
N GLY A 92 -2.37 -6.87 -4.05
CA GLY A 92 -1.47 -7.29 -5.12
C GLY A 92 -1.07 -6.13 -6.03
N ALA A 93 -2.03 -5.31 -6.47
CA ALA A 93 -1.77 -4.12 -7.27
C ALA A 93 -0.86 -3.13 -6.54
N PHE A 94 -1.11 -2.90 -5.25
CA PHE A 94 -0.26 -2.08 -4.39
C PHE A 94 1.20 -2.58 -4.40
N TYR A 95 1.44 -3.85 -4.09
CA TYR A 95 2.81 -4.38 -4.10
C TYR A 95 3.44 -4.36 -5.51
N LEU A 96 2.68 -4.66 -6.56
CA LEU A 96 3.19 -4.61 -7.94
C LEU A 96 3.63 -3.21 -8.37
N CYS A 97 2.90 -2.16 -7.95
CA CYS A 97 3.27 -0.78 -8.26
C CYS A 97 4.49 -0.30 -7.44
N TRP A 98 4.63 -0.78 -6.20
CA TRP A 98 5.68 -0.32 -5.29
C TRP A 98 7.00 -1.11 -5.39
N CYS A 99 6.94 -2.42 -5.63
CA CYS A 99 8.13 -3.29 -5.66
C CYS A 99 9.22 -2.81 -6.65
N PRO A 100 8.92 -2.46 -7.91
CA PRO A 100 9.94 -1.99 -8.85
C PRO A 100 10.70 -0.77 -8.32
N TYR A 101 9.96 0.20 -7.78
CA TYR A 101 10.55 1.41 -7.22
C TYR A 101 11.44 1.12 -6.00
N ILE A 102 10.97 0.28 -5.06
CA ILE A 102 11.73 -0.08 -3.85
C ILE A 102 13.02 -0.82 -4.22
N ILE A 103 12.97 -1.76 -5.16
CA ILE A 103 14.15 -2.51 -5.62
C ILE A 103 15.17 -1.55 -6.25
N LEU A 104 14.72 -0.67 -7.16
CA LEU A 104 15.58 0.28 -7.84
C LEU A 104 16.16 1.34 -6.89
N ALA A 105 15.39 1.78 -5.90
CA ALA A 105 15.86 2.67 -4.84
C ALA A 105 16.92 1.97 -3.96
N GLY A 106 16.71 0.71 -3.59
CA GLY A 106 17.68 -0.11 -2.87
C GLY A 106 18.98 -0.31 -3.66
N LEU A 107 18.89 -0.65 -4.95
CA LEU A 107 20.06 -0.78 -5.82
C LEU A 107 20.83 0.55 -5.92
N THR A 108 20.12 1.66 -6.10
CA THR A 108 20.75 3.00 -6.15
C THR A 108 21.47 3.31 -4.83
N ALA A 109 20.87 2.95 -3.69
CA ALA A 109 21.49 3.12 -2.37
C ALA A 109 22.72 2.22 -2.17
N SER A 110 22.70 0.97 -2.65
CA SER A 110 23.81 0.03 -2.53
C SER A 110 25.03 0.42 -3.37
N PHE A 111 24.82 0.96 -4.57
CA PHE A 111 25.91 1.40 -5.45
C PHE A 111 26.33 2.86 -5.22
N GLY A 112 25.52 3.66 -4.52
CA GLY A 112 25.77 5.07 -4.25
C GLY A 112 26.08 5.87 -5.52
N SER A 113 27.17 6.64 -5.49
CA SER A 113 27.62 7.45 -6.64
C SER A 113 27.90 6.62 -7.88
N SER A 114 28.31 5.36 -7.71
CA SER A 114 28.67 4.42 -8.78
C SER A 114 27.47 3.76 -9.46
N ALA A 115 26.23 4.03 -9.03
CA ALA A 115 25.05 3.43 -9.64
C ALA A 115 24.95 3.76 -11.14
N PRO A 116 24.69 2.79 -12.04
CA PRO A 116 24.47 3.07 -13.45
C PRO A 116 23.35 4.09 -13.68
N ARG A 117 23.53 5.02 -14.63
CA ARG A 117 22.48 6.00 -15.01
C ARG A 117 21.15 5.31 -15.36
N LEU A 118 21.23 4.13 -15.97
CA LEU A 118 20.08 3.33 -16.33
C LEU A 118 19.20 2.97 -15.13
N ILE A 119 19.79 2.60 -13.97
CA ILE A 119 19.05 2.27 -12.75
C ILE A 119 18.30 3.50 -12.23
N ARG A 120 18.95 4.68 -12.27
CA ARG A 120 18.33 5.94 -11.85
C ARG A 120 17.15 6.33 -12.75
N VAL A 121 17.30 6.20 -14.08
CA VAL A 121 16.20 6.45 -15.02
C VAL A 121 15.05 5.48 -14.79
N PHE A 122 15.32 4.18 -14.64
CA PHE A 122 14.27 3.21 -14.35
C PHE A 122 13.57 3.49 -13.02
N ARG A 123 14.30 3.91 -11.99
CA ARG A 123 13.73 4.31 -10.70
C ARG A 123 12.76 5.47 -10.87
N ASP A 124 13.16 6.50 -11.60
CA ASP A 124 12.34 7.69 -11.82
C ASP A 124 11.08 7.34 -12.63
N VAL A 125 11.20 6.47 -13.65
CA VAL A 125 10.04 5.92 -14.38
C VAL A 125 9.13 5.10 -13.44
N ALA A 126 9.70 4.25 -12.59
CA ALA A 126 8.94 3.45 -11.63
C ALA A 126 8.18 4.31 -10.60
N SER A 127 8.66 5.52 -10.29
CA SER A 127 7.96 6.45 -9.39
C SER A 127 6.58 6.85 -9.94
N PHE A 128 6.40 6.93 -11.26
CA PHE A 128 5.09 7.19 -11.85
C PHE A 128 4.11 6.04 -11.60
N LEU A 129 4.57 4.79 -11.60
CA LEU A 129 3.72 3.64 -11.26
C LEU A 129 3.22 3.72 -9.82
N VAL A 130 4.07 4.17 -8.91
CA VAL A 130 3.70 4.41 -7.51
C VAL A 130 2.61 5.48 -7.40
N VAL A 131 2.72 6.56 -8.17
CA VAL A 131 1.69 7.62 -8.19
C VAL A 131 0.37 7.11 -8.76
N ILE A 132 0.41 6.30 -9.82
CA ILE A 132 -0.80 5.75 -10.48
C ILE A 132 -1.55 4.76 -9.57
N ASN A 133 -0.86 4.08 -8.64
CA ASN A 133 -1.43 3.08 -7.72
C ASN A 133 -2.73 3.54 -7.03
N SER A 134 -2.77 4.77 -6.52
CA SER A 134 -3.97 5.31 -5.86
C SER A 134 -5.16 5.44 -6.81
N GLY A 135 -4.91 5.73 -8.10
CA GLY A 135 -5.93 5.80 -9.15
C GLY A 135 -6.44 4.45 -9.63
N ILE A 136 -5.66 3.37 -9.44
CA ILE A 136 -6.09 2.00 -9.78
C ILE A 136 -7.19 1.52 -8.81
N ASN A 137 -7.17 1.99 -7.56
CA ASN A 137 -8.11 1.54 -6.52
C ASN A 137 -9.59 1.77 -6.91
N PRO A 138 -10.05 2.99 -7.27
CA PRO A 138 -11.41 3.21 -7.77
C PRO A 138 -11.78 2.30 -8.95
N CYS A 139 -10.86 2.09 -9.89
CA CYS A 139 -11.10 1.22 -11.05
C CYS A 139 -11.33 -0.25 -10.64
N ILE A 140 -10.52 -0.77 -9.71
CA ILE A 140 -10.70 -2.12 -9.17
C ILE A 140 -12.06 -2.22 -8.47
N TYR A 141 -12.42 -1.27 -7.62
CA TYR A 141 -13.70 -1.29 -6.90
C TYR A 141 -14.90 -1.13 -7.85
N ALA A 142 -14.82 -0.26 -8.85
CA ALA A 142 -15.88 -0.05 -9.84
C ALA A 142 -16.11 -1.29 -10.73
N TRP A 143 -15.06 -2.03 -11.07
CA TRP A 143 -15.17 -3.27 -11.84
C TRP A 143 -15.67 -4.45 -10.99
N ARG A 144 -15.23 -4.56 -9.74
CA ARG A 144 -15.46 -5.75 -8.90
C ARG A 144 -16.65 -5.66 -7.96
N SER A 145 -17.03 -4.46 -7.52
CA SER A 145 -18.12 -4.26 -6.57
C SER A 145 -19.34 -3.67 -7.28
N THR A 146 -20.37 -4.50 -7.46
CA THR A 146 -21.64 -4.07 -8.04
C THR A 146 -22.33 -3.02 -7.18
N ASP A 147 -22.20 -3.12 -5.85
CA ASP A 147 -22.79 -2.17 -4.90
C ASP A 147 -22.08 -0.83 -4.96
N PHE A 148 -20.74 -0.85 -5.07
CA PHE A 148 -19.95 0.36 -5.25
C PHE A 148 -20.23 1.00 -6.61
N ARG A 149 -20.38 0.20 -7.66
CA ARG A 149 -20.75 0.68 -9.01
C ARG A 149 -22.13 1.31 -9.02
N GLN A 150 -23.11 0.73 -8.33
CA GLN A 150 -24.45 1.31 -8.21
C GLN A 150 -24.45 2.61 -7.41
N ALA A 151 -23.70 2.67 -6.31
CA ALA A 151 -23.52 3.91 -5.54
C ALA A 151 -22.82 5.00 -6.36
N TYR A 152 -21.80 4.65 -7.13
CA TYR A 152 -21.06 5.59 -7.99
C TYR A 152 -21.94 6.12 -9.14
N LYS A 153 -22.71 5.24 -9.79
CA LYS A 153 -23.73 5.64 -10.78
C LYS A 153 -24.75 6.60 -10.18
N LYS A 154 -25.24 6.31 -8.97
CA LYS A 154 -26.18 7.16 -8.23
C LYS A 154 -25.57 8.53 -7.88
N PHE A 155 -24.29 8.57 -7.49
CA PHE A 155 -23.56 9.81 -7.21
C PHE A 155 -23.39 10.69 -8.45
N MET A 156 -23.13 10.08 -9.60
CA MET A 156 -22.94 10.77 -10.89
C MET A 156 -24.25 11.03 -11.65
N CYS A 157 -25.42 10.74 -11.05
CA CYS A 157 -26.74 10.78 -11.72
C CYS A 157 -26.81 9.99 -13.05
N LEU A 158 -25.95 8.99 -13.23
CA LEU A 158 -25.96 8.10 -14.38
C LEU A 158 -26.96 6.97 -14.12
N ARG A 159 -27.93 6.83 -15.03
CA ARG A 159 -28.99 5.80 -14.93
C ARG A 159 -28.42 4.38 -15.11
#